data_AF-A0A8T2RKV2-F1
#
_entry.id   AF-A0A8T2RKV2-F1
#
_cell.length_a   1.000
_cell.length_b   1.000
_cell.length_c   1.000
_cell.angle_alpha   90.00
_cell.angle_beta   90.00
_cell.angle_gamma   90.00
#
_symmetry.space_group_name_H-M   'P 1'
#
loop_
_entity.id
_entity.type
_entity.pdbx_description
1 polymer ?
#
loop_
_entity_poly.entity_id
_entity_poly.type
_entity_poly.pdbx_seq_one_letter_code
_entity_poly.pdbx_strand_id
1 'polypeptide(L)'
;MNDDRRGAKKNRGVMWDDSHTFTLIKCFEDVYLRIKHGHLCLKDWKQVIDSLNKECGVSFSCDQVCNRIDTLKKEHKKESTKQNSTGSTPSTWKFFDACESLWGASPKCIGIFGAFDSDGRQSSQGNAVDEDTPIEIDDTVREQASQSEKDVLDDIQIEGVVGKKIKHNKKSKSIVDGMSKMCEVMKEIESSRREFEEAMFQKQMEDKERQRVWEEKIIMQREAEATKRAEIQGKFYLELLKFMNNHDN
;
A
#
# COMPACT_ATOMS: atom_id res chain seq x y z
N MET A 1 -21.23 17.23 -36.12
CA MET A 1 -20.56 16.32 -35.16
C MET A 1 -19.50 15.56 -35.94
N ASN A 2 -18.22 15.81 -35.67
CA ASN A 2 -17.12 15.06 -36.28
C ASN A 2 -16.43 14.24 -35.20
N ASP A 3 -16.34 12.95 -35.53
CA ASP A 3 -15.73 11.82 -34.85
C ASP A 3 -14.55 12.10 -33.91
N ASP A 4 -14.62 11.44 -32.76
CA ASP A 4 -13.57 11.27 -31.77
C ASP A 4 -12.29 10.67 -32.39
N ARG A 5 -11.27 11.52 -32.55
CA ARG A 5 -9.87 11.09 -32.67
C ARG A 5 -9.00 11.83 -31.67
N ARG A 6 -9.01 11.39 -30.41
CA ARG A 6 -7.86 11.58 -29.53
C ARG A 6 -7.49 10.22 -28.95
N GLY A 7 -6.55 9.60 -29.67
CA GLY A 7 -6.03 8.28 -29.38
C GLY A 7 -5.61 8.13 -27.92
N ALA A 8 -6.12 7.07 -27.30
CA ALA A 8 -5.54 6.50 -26.11
C ALA A 8 -4.02 6.34 -26.36
N LYS A 9 -3.21 7.02 -25.55
CA LYS A 9 -1.76 6.76 -25.48
C LYS A 9 -1.59 5.30 -25.05
N LYS A 10 -1.52 4.40 -26.04
CA LYS A 10 -1.07 3.03 -25.86
C LYS A 10 0.31 3.14 -25.24
N ASN A 11 0.41 2.77 -23.97
CA ASN A 11 1.64 2.69 -23.21
C ASN A 11 2.65 1.96 -24.11
N ARG A 12 3.62 2.69 -24.68
CA ARG A 12 4.74 2.07 -25.40
C ARG A 12 5.57 1.40 -24.32
N GLY A 13 5.14 0.21 -23.94
CA GLY A 13 5.73 -0.58 -22.87
C GLY A 13 7.21 -0.68 -23.13
N VAL A 14 8.01 -0.35 -22.11
CA VAL A 14 9.45 -0.58 -22.16
C VAL A 14 9.65 -2.05 -22.51
N MET A 15 10.26 -2.29 -23.67
CA MET A 15 10.56 -3.65 -24.12
C MET A 15 11.58 -4.23 -23.14
N TRP A 16 11.15 -5.21 -22.35
CA TRP A 16 12.03 -5.95 -21.47
C TRP A 16 12.88 -6.87 -22.33
N ASP A 17 14.12 -6.45 -22.54
CA ASP A 17 15.14 -7.30 -23.13
C ASP A 17 15.57 -8.37 -22.10
N ASP A 18 16.16 -9.44 -22.61
CA ASP A 18 16.70 -10.52 -21.78
C ASP A 18 17.81 -9.98 -20.88
N SER A 19 18.69 -9.13 -21.40
CA SER A 19 19.74 -8.47 -20.62
C SER A 19 19.16 -7.63 -19.49
N HIS A 20 18.13 -6.82 -19.77
CA HIS A 20 17.46 -6.02 -18.75
C HIS A 20 16.82 -6.89 -17.66
N THR A 21 16.30 -8.06 -18.03
CA THR A 21 15.69 -9.01 -17.10
C THR A 21 16.73 -9.68 -16.20
N PHE A 22 17.88 -10.07 -16.75
CA PHE A 22 18.99 -10.61 -15.95
C PHE A 22 19.53 -9.57 -14.96
N THR A 23 19.73 -8.33 -15.41
CA THR A 23 20.16 -7.23 -14.54
C THR A 23 19.15 -6.97 -13.44
N LEU A 24 17.84 -6.97 -13.76
CA LEU A 24 16.79 -6.84 -12.76
C LEU A 24 16.87 -7.93 -11.69
N ILE A 25 17.02 -9.20 -12.08
CA ILE A 25 17.11 -10.31 -11.13
C ILE A 25 18.31 -10.11 -10.20
N LYS A 26 19.47 -9.74 -10.75
CA LYS A 26 20.69 -9.48 -9.98
C LYS A 26 20.56 -8.31 -9.00
N CYS A 27 20.08 -7.15 -9.46
CA CYS A 27 19.89 -6.00 -8.57
C CYS A 27 18.83 -6.27 -7.49
N PHE A 28 17.78 -7.03 -7.83
CA PHE A 28 16.77 -7.45 -6.89
C PHE A 28 17.32 -8.44 -5.86
N GLU A 29 18.17 -9.39 -6.27
CA GLU A 29 18.85 -10.36 -5.41
C GLU A 29 19.64 -9.68 -4.29
N ASP A 30 20.48 -8.70 -4.63
CA ASP A 30 21.31 -7.99 -3.66
C ASP A 30 20.47 -7.29 -2.57
N VAL A 31 19.31 -6.74 -2.94
CA VAL A 31 18.38 -6.12 -2.00
C VAL A 31 17.60 -7.18 -1.22
N TYR A 32 17.16 -8.24 -1.88
CA TYR A 32 16.37 -9.32 -1.29
C TYR A 32 17.17 -10.13 -0.25
N LEU A 33 18.45 -10.37 -0.50
CA LEU A 33 19.38 -11.01 0.46
C LEU A 33 19.63 -10.13 1.68
N ARG A 34 19.79 -8.81 1.48
CA ARG A 34 20.01 -7.83 2.56
C ARG A 34 18.85 -7.82 3.56
N ILE A 35 17.62 -7.95 3.08
CA ILE A 35 16.41 -8.00 3.92
C ILE A 35 16.06 -9.43 4.37
N LYS A 36 16.98 -10.39 4.21
CA LYS A 36 16.80 -11.81 4.58
C LYS A 36 15.51 -12.43 4.02
N HIS A 37 15.19 -12.16 2.75
CA HIS A 37 13.98 -12.65 2.09
C HIS A 37 12.65 -12.09 2.63
N GLY A 38 12.68 -10.98 3.38
CA GLY A 38 11.50 -10.28 3.89
C GLY A 38 10.70 -9.49 2.85
N HIS A 39 9.71 -8.73 3.33
CA HIS A 39 8.92 -7.83 2.47
C HIS A 39 9.73 -6.56 2.17
N LEU A 40 9.86 -6.20 0.90
CA LEU A 40 10.54 -4.97 0.49
C LEU A 40 9.66 -3.76 0.83
N CYS A 41 10.24 -2.74 1.46
CA CYS A 41 9.57 -1.45 1.63
C CYS A 41 9.77 -0.56 0.39
N LEU A 42 9.03 0.55 0.30
CA LEU A 42 9.15 1.48 -0.83
C LEU A 42 10.58 2.03 -1.04
N LYS A 43 11.35 2.17 0.05
CA LYS A 43 12.76 2.60 -0.03
C LYS A 43 13.64 1.54 -0.69
N ASP A 44 13.42 0.27 -0.37
CA ASP A 44 14.15 -0.85 -0.96
C ASP A 44 13.81 -0.97 -2.45
N TRP A 45 12.54 -0.83 -2.81
CA TRP A 45 12.11 -0.78 -4.21
C TRP A 45 12.78 0.34 -4.99
N LYS A 46 12.85 1.54 -4.40
CA LYS A 46 13.56 2.66 -5.02
C LYS A 46 15.04 2.34 -5.25
N GLN A 47 15.70 1.69 -4.31
CA GLN A 47 17.10 1.28 -4.47
C GLN A 47 17.30 0.26 -5.60
N VAL A 48 16.39 -0.72 -5.75
CA VAL A 48 16.41 -1.67 -6.88
C VAL A 48 16.28 -0.92 -8.20
N ILE A 49 15.31 -0.01 -8.30
CA ILE A 49 15.04 0.77 -9.52
C ILE A 49 16.23 1.67 -9.87
N ASP A 50 16.79 2.38 -8.90
CA ASP A 50 17.94 3.26 -9.12
C ASP A 50 19.17 2.48 -9.61
N SER A 51 19.40 1.28 -9.06
CA SER A 51 20.49 0.40 -9.47
C SER A 51 20.26 -0.15 -10.89
N LEU A 52 19.04 -0.61 -11.17
CA LEU A 52 18.63 -1.10 -12.49
C LEU A 52 18.75 -0.02 -13.57
N ASN A 53 18.27 1.19 -13.29
CA ASN A 53 18.30 2.30 -14.24
C ASN A 53 19.74 2.72 -14.53
N LYS A 54 20.63 2.63 -13.54
CA LYS A 54 22.07 2.89 -13.71
C LYS A 54 22.75 1.85 -14.59
N GLU A 55 22.42 0.57 -14.44
CA GLU A 55 23.04 -0.51 -15.20
C GLU A 55 22.46 -0.67 -16.61
N CYS A 56 21.15 -0.51 -16.78
CA CYS A 56 20.50 -0.64 -18.09
C CYS A 56 20.53 0.66 -18.91
N GLY A 57 20.81 1.81 -18.29
CA GLY A 57 20.74 3.11 -18.97
C GLY A 57 19.34 3.49 -19.44
N VAL A 58 18.30 2.82 -18.91
CA VAL A 58 16.89 3.03 -19.23
C VAL A 58 16.15 3.43 -17.95
N SER A 59 15.18 4.33 -18.05
CA SER A 59 14.34 4.71 -16.91
C SER A 59 13.14 3.79 -16.80
N PHE A 60 13.21 2.83 -15.88
CA PHE A 60 12.09 2.01 -15.46
C PHE A 60 11.33 2.66 -14.31
N SER A 61 10.00 2.56 -14.34
CA SER A 61 9.13 2.96 -13.23
C SER A 61 8.98 1.83 -12.21
N CYS A 62 8.65 2.18 -10.96
CA CYS A 62 8.39 1.22 -9.89
C CYS A 62 7.34 0.18 -10.29
N ASP A 63 6.23 0.61 -10.90
CA ASP A 63 5.18 -0.32 -11.33
C ASP A 63 5.66 -1.30 -12.39
N GLN A 64 6.54 -0.86 -13.29
CA GLN A 64 7.09 -1.72 -14.35
C GLN A 64 8.01 -2.79 -13.76
N VAL A 65 8.87 -2.39 -12.84
CA VAL A 65 9.81 -3.29 -12.14
C VAL A 65 9.05 -4.29 -11.27
N CYS A 66 8.08 -3.84 -10.47
CA CYS A 66 7.26 -4.70 -9.63
C CYS A 66 6.48 -5.72 -10.46
N ASN A 67 5.78 -5.27 -11.51
CA ASN A 67 5.03 -6.16 -12.40
C ASN A 67 5.94 -7.20 -13.09
N ARG A 68 7.17 -6.81 -13.45
CA ARG A 68 8.13 -7.73 -14.05
C ARG A 68 8.58 -8.79 -13.05
N ILE A 69 8.94 -8.40 -11.82
CA ILE A 69 9.28 -9.34 -10.74
C ILE A 69 8.13 -10.30 -10.44
N ASP A 70 6.90 -9.82 -10.39
CA ASP A 70 5.72 -10.66 -10.15
C ASP A 70 5.49 -11.67 -11.27
N THR A 71 5.73 -11.26 -12.51
CA THR A 71 5.68 -12.16 -13.66
C THR A 71 6.76 -13.24 -13.55
N LEU A 72 8.00 -12.86 -13.22
CA LEU A 72 9.10 -13.82 -13.02
C LEU A 72 8.81 -14.81 -11.90
N LYS A 73 8.25 -14.36 -10.77
CA LYS A 73 7.82 -15.24 -9.67
C LYS A 73 6.74 -16.23 -10.10
N LYS A 74 5.76 -15.80 -10.88
CA LYS A 74 4.67 -16.65 -11.40
C LYS A 74 5.22 -17.70 -12.37
N GLU A 75 6.05 -17.29 -13.31
CA GLU A 75 6.66 -18.21 -14.28
C GLU A 75 7.60 -19.22 -13.59
N HIS A 76 8.40 -18.77 -12.60
CA HIS A 76 9.22 -19.66 -11.78
C HIS A 76 8.38 -20.72 -11.04
N LYS A 77 7.25 -20.32 -10.42
CA LYS A 77 6.37 -21.27 -9.73
C LYS A 77 5.79 -22.34 -10.66
N LYS A 78 5.38 -21.94 -11.87
CA LYS A 78 4.87 -22.86 -12.90
C LYS A 78 5.95 -23.85 -13.33
N GLU A 79 7.14 -23.34 -13.66
CA GLU A 79 8.23 -24.18 -14.16
C GLU A 79 8.78 -25.08 -13.04
N SER A 80 8.85 -24.63 -11.79
CA SER A 80 9.24 -25.45 -10.62
C SER A 80 8.29 -26.62 -10.39
N THR A 81 6.98 -26.41 -10.57
CA THR A 81 5.98 -27.48 -10.47
C THR A 81 6.16 -28.52 -11.59
N LYS A 82 6.50 -28.06 -12.79
CA LYS A 82 6.76 -28.91 -13.97
C LYS A 82 8.06 -29.71 -13.86
N GLN A 83 9.11 -29.11 -13.27
CA GLN A 83 10.36 -29.79 -12.94
C GLN A 83 10.12 -30.93 -11.94
N ASN A 84 9.39 -30.66 -10.86
CA ASN A 84 9.09 -31.66 -9.83
C ASN A 84 8.22 -32.81 -10.35
N SER A 85 7.33 -32.58 -11.32
CA SER A 85 6.48 -33.62 -11.89
C SER A 85 7.17 -34.47 -12.97
N THR A 86 8.15 -33.91 -13.68
CA THR A 86 8.79 -34.59 -14.83
C THR A 86 10.16 -35.18 -14.47
N GLY A 87 10.70 -34.88 -13.29
CA GLY A 87 11.80 -35.59 -12.63
C GLY A 87 13.18 -35.54 -13.29
N SER A 88 13.33 -35.08 -14.54
CA SER A 88 14.64 -35.09 -15.22
C SER A 88 14.73 -34.33 -16.55
N THR A 89 13.94 -33.28 -16.77
CA THR A 89 14.11 -32.44 -17.99
C THR A 89 14.67 -31.08 -17.61
N PRO A 90 15.84 -30.65 -18.10
CA PRO A 90 16.37 -29.33 -17.78
C PRO A 90 15.35 -28.25 -18.19
N SER A 91 15.13 -27.27 -17.32
CA SER A 91 14.19 -26.19 -17.58
C SER A 91 14.54 -25.48 -18.88
N THR A 92 13.55 -25.34 -19.77
CA THR A 92 13.72 -24.61 -21.04
C THR A 92 13.75 -23.10 -20.82
N TRP A 93 13.46 -22.65 -19.60
CA TRP A 93 13.36 -21.24 -19.27
C TRP A 93 14.71 -20.68 -18.79
N LYS A 94 15.30 -19.81 -19.61
CA LYS A 94 16.62 -19.18 -19.39
C LYS A 94 16.80 -18.39 -18.08
N PHE A 95 15.72 -18.06 -17.38
CA PHE A 95 15.79 -17.37 -16.07
C PHE A 95 15.55 -18.32 -14.89
N PHE A 96 15.26 -19.59 -15.14
CA PHE A 96 14.88 -20.56 -14.11
C PHE A 96 15.96 -20.71 -13.04
N ASP A 97 17.20 -21.00 -13.42
CA ASP A 97 18.31 -21.21 -12.47
C ASP A 97 18.56 -19.98 -11.58
N ALA A 98 18.52 -18.78 -12.18
CA ALA A 98 18.67 -17.52 -11.45
C ALA A 98 17.50 -17.27 -10.47
N CYS A 99 16.28 -17.62 -10.89
CA CYS A 99 15.08 -17.51 -10.05
C CYS A 99 15.03 -18.59 -8.96
N GLU A 100 15.55 -19.79 -9.23
CA GLU A 100 15.58 -20.92 -8.31
C GLU A 100 16.61 -20.70 -7.20
N SER A 101 17.77 -20.11 -7.52
CA SER A 101 18.71 -19.62 -6.48
C SER A 101 18.03 -18.63 -5.53
N LEU A 102 17.15 -17.77 -6.07
CA LEU A 102 16.55 -16.67 -5.34
C LEU A 102 15.32 -17.05 -4.50
N TRP A 103 14.46 -17.90 -5.06
CA TRP A 103 13.17 -18.28 -4.47
C TRP A 103 13.07 -19.77 -4.16
N GLY A 104 13.93 -20.62 -4.72
CA GLY A 104 14.00 -22.06 -4.47
C GLY A 104 14.74 -22.40 -3.16
N ALA A 105 15.68 -21.55 -2.72
CA ALA A 105 16.34 -21.66 -1.41
C ALA A 105 15.50 -21.09 -0.24
N SER A 106 14.18 -20.99 -0.39
CA SER A 106 13.31 -20.64 0.72
C SER A 106 13.39 -21.76 1.77
N PRO A 107 13.80 -21.49 3.03
CA PRO A 107 13.58 -22.44 4.11
C PRO A 107 12.08 -22.67 4.10
N LYS A 108 11.65 -23.90 3.80
CA LYS A 108 10.24 -24.32 3.82
C LYS A 108 9.54 -23.50 4.88
N CYS A 109 8.73 -22.53 4.46
CA CYS A 109 7.81 -21.88 5.37
C CYS A 109 7.00 -23.03 5.96
N ILE A 110 7.34 -23.42 7.18
CA ILE A 110 6.52 -24.28 8.00
C ILE A 110 5.27 -23.45 8.21
N GLY A 111 4.23 -23.78 7.45
CA GLY A 111 2.92 -23.16 7.57
C GLY A 111 2.55 -22.29 6.38
N ILE A 112 1.54 -22.79 5.66
CA ILE A 112 0.63 -22.05 4.78
C ILE A 112 1.21 -21.67 3.42
N PHE A 113 1.41 -22.66 2.56
CA PHE A 113 0.72 -22.75 1.26
C PHE A 113 0.65 -24.24 0.88
N GLY A 114 -0.55 -24.71 0.56
CA GLY A 114 -0.88 -26.12 0.41
C GLY A 114 -0.10 -26.82 -0.69
N ALA A 115 0.85 -27.66 -0.28
CA ALA A 115 1.21 -28.86 -1.03
C ALA A 115 0.22 -29.96 -0.65
N PHE A 116 -0.61 -30.36 -1.62
CA PHE A 116 -1.22 -31.68 -1.63
C PHE A 116 -0.89 -32.27 -3.01
N ASP A 117 0.19 -33.02 -3.07
CA ASP A 117 0.43 -33.99 -4.12
C ASP A 117 -0.22 -35.30 -3.68
N SER A 118 -1.11 -35.85 -4.51
CA SER A 118 -1.23 -37.28 -4.82
C SER A 118 -2.50 -37.57 -5.63
N ASP A 119 -2.29 -37.74 -6.93
CA ASP A 119 -2.53 -38.98 -7.67
C ASP A 119 -3.97 -39.51 -7.92
N GLY A 120 -4.22 -39.84 -9.19
CA GLY A 120 -5.14 -40.88 -9.64
C GLY A 120 -6.62 -40.51 -9.86
N ARG A 121 -6.97 -40.16 -11.11
CA ARG A 121 -7.96 -40.92 -11.92
C ARG A 121 -8.24 -40.25 -13.28
N GLN A 122 -7.88 -40.97 -14.33
CA GLN A 122 -8.54 -40.91 -15.63
C GLN A 122 -9.99 -41.37 -15.48
N SER A 123 -10.94 -40.66 -16.10
CA SER A 123 -12.10 -41.31 -16.73
C SER A 123 -12.67 -40.40 -17.81
N SER A 124 -12.63 -40.98 -19.01
CA SER A 124 -13.29 -40.73 -20.29
C SER A 124 -14.73 -40.17 -20.30
N GLN A 125 -15.01 -39.47 -21.43
CA GLN A 125 -16.30 -39.30 -22.16
C GLN A 125 -17.42 -38.51 -21.45
N GLY A 126 -18.14 -37.58 -22.10
CA GLY A 126 -18.15 -37.12 -23.48
C GLY A 126 -19.11 -35.93 -23.73
N ASN A 127 -18.96 -35.34 -24.92
CA ASN A 127 -19.93 -34.70 -25.83
C ASN A 127 -21.18 -33.92 -25.32
N ALA A 128 -21.21 -32.65 -25.76
CA ALA A 128 -22.22 -32.04 -26.67
C ALA A 128 -23.29 -31.07 -26.11
N VAL A 129 -23.38 -29.91 -26.82
CA VAL A 129 -24.55 -29.08 -27.24
C VAL A 129 -25.46 -28.47 -26.15
N ASP A 130 -26.11 -27.30 -26.26
CA ASP A 130 -26.23 -26.22 -27.24
C ASP A 130 -26.94 -25.01 -26.54
N GLU A 131 -26.68 -23.81 -27.07
CA GLU A 131 -27.54 -22.63 -27.31
C GLU A 131 -28.47 -21.94 -26.26
N ASP A 132 -28.26 -20.62 -26.22
CA ASP A 132 -29.08 -19.43 -25.87
C ASP A 132 -30.56 -19.54 -25.49
N THR A 133 -30.98 -18.78 -24.46
CA THR A 133 -32.11 -17.82 -24.60
C THR A 133 -32.06 -16.70 -23.52
N PRO A 134 -32.31 -15.41 -23.87
CA PRO A 134 -32.24 -14.24 -22.97
C PRO A 134 -33.61 -13.77 -22.45
N ILE A 135 -33.65 -13.10 -21.30
CA ILE A 135 -34.84 -12.34 -20.83
C ILE A 135 -34.42 -10.99 -20.25
N GLU A 136 -34.74 -9.92 -20.99
CA GLU A 136 -34.92 -8.53 -20.52
C GLU A 136 -36.26 -8.39 -19.77
N ILE A 137 -36.38 -7.48 -18.77
CA ILE A 137 -37.37 -6.38 -18.49
C ILE A 137 -36.98 -5.82 -17.09
N ASP A 138 -36.40 -4.63 -16.91
CA ASP A 138 -36.92 -3.25 -16.96
C ASP A 138 -37.15 -2.63 -15.57
N ASP A 139 -36.85 -1.34 -15.50
CA ASP A 139 -36.85 -0.41 -14.38
C ASP A 139 -38.24 -0.16 -13.78
N THR A 140 -38.30 0.38 -12.54
CA THR A 140 -39.11 1.58 -12.16
C THR A 140 -39.36 1.64 -10.64
N VAL A 141 -38.96 2.77 -10.01
CA VAL A 141 -39.53 3.43 -8.80
C VAL A 141 -39.23 2.76 -7.43
N ARG A 142 -38.95 3.42 -6.30
CA ARG A 142 -38.87 4.83 -5.86
C ARG A 142 -38.55 4.84 -4.36
N GLU A 143 -37.58 5.65 -4.00
CA GLU A 143 -37.44 6.47 -2.79
C GLU A 143 -38.35 6.23 -1.57
N GLN A 144 -37.70 6.00 -0.41
CA GLN A 144 -37.89 6.60 0.93
C GLN A 144 -38.18 5.67 2.12
N ALA A 145 -37.45 6.03 3.19
CA ALA A 145 -37.84 6.05 4.60
C ALA A 145 -37.58 4.80 5.46
N SER A 146 -36.59 4.97 6.33
CA SER A 146 -36.46 4.33 7.63
C SER A 146 -37.76 4.40 8.44
N GLN A 147 -38.14 3.29 9.08
CA GLN A 147 -38.59 3.27 10.48
C GLN A 147 -38.75 1.84 11.00
N SER A 148 -38.35 1.71 12.26
CA SER A 148 -38.43 0.54 13.15
C SER A 148 -39.87 0.12 13.49
N GLU A 149 -40.10 -1.18 13.68
CA GLU A 149 -40.89 -1.81 14.77
C GLU A 149 -40.93 -3.34 14.52
N LYS A 150 -40.24 -4.14 15.36
CA LYS A 150 -40.78 -4.97 16.45
C LYS A 150 -41.70 -6.13 16.03
N ASP A 151 -41.14 -7.33 16.15
CA ASP A 151 -41.70 -8.61 16.61
C ASP A 151 -43.19 -8.93 16.33
N VAL A 152 -43.45 -10.01 15.60
CA VAL A 152 -44.28 -11.17 16.03
C VAL A 152 -44.07 -12.35 15.06
N LEU A 153 -43.45 -13.41 15.61
CA LEU A 153 -43.68 -14.86 15.50
C LEU A 153 -43.93 -15.61 14.16
N ASP A 154 -43.17 -16.71 14.10
CA ASP A 154 -43.55 -18.11 13.79
C ASP A 154 -43.46 -18.69 12.36
N ASP A 155 -42.69 -19.78 12.32
CA ASP A 155 -42.78 -20.96 11.47
C ASP A 155 -42.62 -20.81 9.95
N ILE A 156 -41.35 -20.83 9.51
CA ILE A 156 -41.00 -21.51 8.25
C ILE A 156 -40.31 -22.82 8.59
N GLN A 157 -41.14 -23.85 8.68
CA GLN A 157 -40.75 -25.25 8.74
C GLN A 157 -40.14 -25.67 7.40
N ILE A 158 -38.82 -25.52 7.25
CA ILE A 158 -38.08 -26.13 6.12
C ILE A 158 -37.80 -27.59 6.50
N GLU A 159 -38.81 -28.45 6.34
CA GLU A 159 -38.57 -29.88 6.21
C GLU A 159 -38.11 -30.20 4.79
N GLY A 160 -37.00 -30.93 4.68
CA GLY A 160 -36.78 -31.81 3.53
C GLY A 160 -35.63 -31.49 2.57
N VAL A 161 -34.42 -31.19 3.06
CA VAL A 161 -33.21 -31.65 2.36
C VAL A 161 -32.27 -32.27 3.39
N VAL A 162 -32.12 -33.59 3.27
CA VAL A 162 -31.20 -34.46 4.01
C VAL A 162 -29.88 -33.72 4.27
N GLY A 163 -29.67 -33.36 5.54
CA GLY A 163 -28.44 -32.74 6.01
C GLY A 163 -27.26 -33.68 5.81
N LYS A 164 -26.55 -33.51 4.68
CA LYS A 164 -25.15 -33.89 4.63
C LYS A 164 -24.45 -33.05 5.69
N LYS A 165 -24.12 -33.66 6.84
CA LYS A 165 -23.20 -33.11 7.82
C LYS A 165 -21.92 -32.73 7.07
N ILE A 166 -21.77 -31.46 6.73
CA ILE A 166 -20.50 -30.90 6.29
C ILE A 166 -19.62 -31.00 7.53
N LYS A 167 -18.81 -32.06 7.59
CA LYS A 167 -17.77 -32.21 8.60
C LYS A 167 -16.95 -30.93 8.54
N HIS A 168 -17.03 -30.10 9.58
CA HIS A 168 -16.16 -28.93 9.71
C HIS A 168 -14.71 -29.43 9.67
N ASN A 169 -14.07 -29.27 8.52
CA ASN A 169 -12.67 -29.62 8.35
C ASN A 169 -11.87 -28.64 9.22
N LYS A 170 -10.89 -29.12 9.99
CA LYS A 170 -10.01 -28.26 10.80
C LYS A 170 -9.35 -27.15 9.96
N LYS A 171 -9.20 -27.37 8.65
CA LYS A 171 -8.71 -26.39 7.66
C LYS A 171 -9.61 -25.15 7.51
N SER A 172 -10.94 -25.30 7.54
CA SER A 172 -11.89 -24.17 7.42
C SER A 172 -11.86 -23.26 8.65
N LYS A 173 -11.63 -23.81 9.85
CA LYS A 173 -11.51 -23.02 11.09
C LYS A 173 -10.24 -22.17 11.12
N SER A 174 -9.13 -22.71 10.63
CA SER A 174 -7.85 -22.00 10.48
C SER A 174 -7.94 -20.78 9.54
N ILE A 175 -8.79 -20.82 8.51
CA ILE A 175 -8.97 -19.70 7.59
C ILE A 175 -9.75 -18.57 8.28
N VAL A 176 -10.84 -18.91 8.97
CA VAL A 176 -11.64 -17.95 9.74
C VAL A 176 -10.80 -17.30 10.85
N ASP A 177 -9.97 -18.07 11.56
CA ASP A 177 -9.05 -17.55 12.56
C ASP A 177 -7.98 -16.61 11.97
N GLY A 178 -7.53 -16.89 10.74
CA GLY A 178 -6.61 -16.03 10.00
C GLY A 178 -7.25 -14.71 9.55
N MET A 179 -8.50 -14.75 9.09
CA MET A 179 -9.26 -13.56 8.71
C MET A 179 -9.51 -12.65 9.91
N SER A 180 -9.84 -13.20 11.09
CA SER A 180 -9.98 -12.40 12.31
C SER A 180 -8.69 -11.68 12.69
N LYS A 181 -7.54 -12.37 12.66
CA LYS A 181 -6.23 -11.76 12.93
C LYS A 181 -5.88 -10.69 11.90
N MET A 182 -6.21 -10.91 10.64
CA MET A 182 -5.99 -9.91 9.58
C MET A 182 -6.86 -8.66 9.82
N CYS A 183 -8.12 -8.82 10.23
CA CYS A 183 -9.00 -7.71 10.59
C CYS A 183 -8.46 -6.91 11.77
N GLU A 184 -7.85 -7.55 12.76
CA GLU A 184 -7.19 -6.86 13.88
C GLU A 184 -5.99 -6.05 13.40
N VAL A 185 -5.10 -6.65 12.60
CA VAL A 185 -3.94 -5.95 12.04
C VAL A 185 -4.36 -4.78 11.15
N MET A 186 -5.40 -4.94 10.33
CA MET A 186 -5.92 -3.85 9.50
C MET A 186 -6.47 -2.70 10.35
N LYS A 187 -7.24 -2.99 11.41
CA LYS A 187 -7.73 -1.96 12.34
C LYS A 187 -6.58 -1.23 13.03
N GLU A 188 -5.54 -1.94 13.43
CA GLU A 188 -4.35 -1.35 14.04
C GLU A 188 -3.61 -0.43 13.06
N ILE A 189 -3.41 -0.87 11.81
CA ILE A 189 -2.81 -0.03 10.75
C ILE A 189 -3.64 1.23 10.50
N GLU A 190 -4.96 1.12 10.51
CA GLU A 190 -5.86 2.28 10.34
C GLU A 190 -5.84 3.22 11.54
N SER A 191 -5.78 2.69 12.77
CA SER A 191 -5.62 3.50 14.00
C SER A 191 -4.30 4.24 14.00
N SER A 192 -3.19 3.53 13.77
CA SER A 192 -1.85 4.13 13.72
C SER A 192 -1.73 5.19 12.62
N ARG A 193 -2.38 4.98 11.46
CA ARG A 193 -2.43 6.00 10.40
C ARG A 193 -3.16 7.26 10.86
N ARG A 194 -4.31 7.11 11.51
CA ARG A 194 -5.09 8.24 12.03
C ARG A 194 -4.32 9.00 13.11
N GLU A 195 -3.73 8.29 14.07
CA GLU A 195 -2.90 8.88 15.12
C GLU A 195 -1.71 9.66 14.54
N PHE A 196 -1.08 9.13 13.49
CA PHE A 196 0.00 9.83 12.80
C PHE A 196 -0.48 11.12 12.12
N GLU A 197 -1.64 11.10 11.46
CA GLU A 197 -2.25 12.28 10.83
C GLU A 197 -2.63 13.35 11.87
N GLU A 198 -3.23 12.93 12.99
CA GLU A 198 -3.57 13.82 14.11
C GLU A 198 -2.31 14.43 14.75
N ALA A 199 -1.25 13.63 14.97
CA ALA A 199 0.01 14.12 15.51
C ALA A 199 0.69 15.13 14.57
N MET A 200 0.61 14.91 13.25
CA MET A 200 1.10 15.86 12.25
C MET A 200 0.34 17.19 12.31
N PHE A 201 -0.99 17.14 12.43
CA PHE A 201 -1.81 18.35 12.55
C PHE A 201 -1.55 19.09 13.87
N GLN A 202 -1.47 18.36 14.98
CA GLN A 202 -1.18 18.91 16.30
C GLN A 202 0.17 19.62 16.32
N LYS A 203 1.21 18.98 15.75
CA LYS A 203 2.53 19.58 15.63
C LYS A 203 2.50 20.87 14.81
N GLN A 204 1.76 20.88 13.71
CA GLN A 204 1.61 22.08 12.89
C GLN A 204 0.92 23.22 13.65
N MET A 205 -0.08 22.89 14.47
CA MET A 205 -0.76 23.86 15.33
C MET A 205 0.17 24.41 16.42
N GLU A 206 0.96 23.55 17.05
CA GLU A 206 1.98 23.97 18.03
C GLU A 206 3.04 24.86 17.40
N ASP A 207 3.53 24.53 16.20
CA ASP A 207 4.53 25.34 15.51
C ASP A 207 3.97 26.73 15.15
N LYS A 208 2.71 26.81 14.71
CA LYS A 208 2.01 28.09 14.50
C LYS A 208 1.87 28.90 15.78
N GLU A 209 1.53 28.24 16.90
CA GLU A 209 1.39 28.93 18.18
C GLU A 209 2.75 29.40 18.72
N ARG A 210 3.80 28.59 18.56
CA ARG A 210 5.18 29.00 18.86
C ARG A 210 5.58 30.21 18.05
N GLN A 211 5.22 30.24 16.77
CA GLN A 211 5.47 31.40 15.91
C GLN A 211 4.71 32.63 16.41
N ARG A 212 3.42 32.50 16.74
CA ARG A 212 2.59 33.58 17.28
C ARG A 212 3.20 34.15 18.57
N VAL A 213 3.56 33.28 19.51
CA VAL A 213 4.19 33.67 20.78
C VAL A 213 5.56 34.34 20.55
N TRP A 214 6.33 33.86 19.58
CA TRP A 214 7.63 34.46 19.23
C TRP A 214 7.46 35.86 18.64
N GLU A 215 6.49 36.05 17.75
CA GLU A 215 6.14 37.36 17.17
C GLU A 215 5.65 38.33 18.26
N GLU A 216 4.75 37.87 19.14
CA GLU A 216 4.26 38.65 20.28
C GLU A 216 5.40 39.07 21.21
N LYS A 217 6.35 38.17 21.50
CA LYS A 217 7.53 38.47 22.31
C LYS A 217 8.43 39.53 21.67
N ILE A 218 8.59 39.50 20.34
CA ILE A 218 9.34 40.53 19.60
C ILE A 218 8.66 41.89 19.75
N ILE A 219 7.34 41.95 19.60
CA ILE A 219 6.57 43.19 19.73
C ILE A 219 6.71 43.73 21.15
N MET A 220 6.46 42.89 22.16
CA MET A 220 6.58 43.25 23.57
C MET A 220 7.97 43.81 23.92
N GLN A 221 9.03 43.19 23.39
CA GLN A 221 10.39 43.65 23.64
C GLN A 221 10.67 45.00 22.98
N ARG A 222 10.18 45.24 21.75
CA ARG A 222 10.30 46.53 21.07
C ARG A 222 9.56 47.64 21.81
N GLU A 223 8.36 47.37 22.30
CA GLU A 223 7.59 48.34 23.10
C GLU A 223 8.27 48.66 24.43
N ALA A 224 8.79 47.65 25.13
CA ALA A 224 9.54 47.85 26.36
C ALA A 224 10.80 48.70 26.15
N GLU A 225 11.52 48.49 25.05
CA GLU A 225 12.67 49.33 24.66
C GLU A 225 12.23 50.76 24.29
N ALA A 226 11.13 50.93 23.58
CA ALA A 226 10.59 52.24 23.23
C ALA A 226 10.20 53.04 24.48
N THR A 227 9.55 52.41 25.46
CA THR A 227 9.20 53.04 26.75
C THR A 227 10.45 53.48 27.50
N LYS A 228 11.48 52.63 27.58
CA LYS A 228 12.77 53.00 28.20
C LYS A 228 13.42 54.19 27.49
N ARG A 229 13.40 54.21 26.15
CA ARG A 229 13.93 55.35 25.36
C ARG A 229 13.15 56.63 25.63
N ALA A 230 11.82 56.56 25.66
CA ALA A 230 10.96 57.71 25.96
C ALA A 230 11.20 58.25 27.38
N GLU A 231 11.38 57.36 28.36
CA GLU A 231 11.71 57.75 29.74
C GLU A 231 13.07 58.47 29.81
N ILE A 232 14.09 57.95 29.13
CA ILE A 232 15.41 58.59 29.04
C ILE A 232 15.31 59.96 28.36
N GLN A 233 14.59 60.06 27.25
CA GLN A 233 14.36 61.33 26.54
C GLN A 233 13.62 62.34 27.42
N GLY A 234 12.60 61.91 28.16
CA GLY A 234 11.86 62.75 29.09
C GLY A 234 12.75 63.29 30.23
N LYS A 235 13.59 62.43 30.82
CA LYS A 235 14.57 62.84 31.84
C LYS A 235 15.56 63.86 31.28
N PHE A 236 16.10 63.62 30.09
CA PHE A 236 17.01 64.54 29.41
C PHE A 236 16.38 65.91 29.15
N TYR A 237 15.13 65.95 28.67
CA TYR A 237 14.41 67.20 28.42
C TYR A 237 14.14 68.00 29.71
N LEU A 238 13.76 67.32 30.79
CA LEU A 238 13.58 67.95 32.10
C LEU A 238 14.89 68.53 32.66
N GLU A 239 16.02 67.87 32.40
CA GLU A 239 17.34 68.35 32.82
C GLU A 239 17.79 69.57 32.02
N LEU A 240 17.54 69.59 30.70
CA LEU A 240 17.75 70.76 29.86
C LEU A 240 16.90 71.96 30.30
N LEU A 241 15.62 71.76 30.61
CA LEU A 241 14.75 72.83 31.11
C LEU A 241 15.26 73.42 32.42
N LYS A 242 15.75 72.57 33.35
CA LYS A 242 16.37 73.03 34.61
C LYS A 242 17.64 73.85 34.35
N PHE A 243 18.47 73.41 33.39
CA PHE A 243 19.69 74.12 33.03
C PHE A 243 19.40 75.52 32.48
N MET A 244 18.43 75.64 31.58
CA MET A 244 18.02 76.93 31.00
C MET A 244 17.46 77.89 32.07
N ASN A 245 16.56 77.41 32.94
CA ASN A 245 15.92 78.26 33.96
C ASN A 245 16.90 78.78 35.03
N ASN A 246 18.00 78.06 35.29
CA ASN A 246 19.03 78.50 36.24
C ASN A 246 20.01 79.53 35.67
N HIS A 247 19.99 79.78 34.37
CA HIS A 247 20.91 80.70 33.70
C HIS A 247 20.35 82.12 33.53
N ASP A 248 19.05 82.30 33.77
CA ASP A 248 18.31 83.58 33.65
C ASP A 248 18.13 84.33 35.00
N ASN A 249 18.81 83.90 36.07
CA ASN A 249 18.72 84.47 37.43
C ASN A 249 20.11 84.79 37.98
#